data_AF-A0A350YXE0-F1
#
_entry.id   AF-A0A350YXE0-F1
#
_cell.length_a   1.000
_cell.length_b   1.000
_cell.length_c   1.000
_cell.angle_alpha   90.00
_cell.angle_beta   90.00
_cell.angle_gamma   90.00
#
_symmetry.space_group_name_H-M   'P 1'
#
loop_
_entity.id
_entity.type
_entity.pdbx_description
1 polymer ?
#
loop_
_entity_poly.entity_id
_entity_poly.type
_entity_poly.pdbx_seq_one_letter_code
_entity_poly.pdbx_strand_id
1 'polypeptide(L)'
;MKIYISGKITGLKPEEYHPKFEQAETLLREKGFQNIVNPTKLGIHPTEDWTRAMAICMSHLETCDAIYMLDSWRESFGARHELTRAQERRIKVMFGPEDIN
;
A
#
# COMPACT_ATOMS: atom_id res chain seq x y z
N MET A 1 1.18 -15.39 -4.61
CA MET A 1 1.66 -14.20 -3.89
C MET A 1 0.81 -13.00 -4.27
N LYS A 2 0.01 -12.51 -3.32
CA LYS A 2 -0.78 -11.28 -3.42
C LYS A 2 -0.11 -10.18 -2.62
N ILE A 3 0.12 -9.02 -3.23
CA ILE A 3 0.93 -7.93 -2.67
C ILE A 3 0.08 -6.68 -2.48
N TYR A 4 0.04 -6.13 -1.28
CA TYR A 4 -0.59 -4.84 -1.00
C TYR A 4 0.43 -3.70 -1.09
N ILE A 5 0.15 -2.63 -1.84
CA ILE A 5 1.02 -1.44 -1.88
C ILE A 5 0.60 -0.46 -0.79
N SER A 6 1.55 0.02 0.01
CA SER A 6 1.30 0.93 1.14
C SER A 6 2.16 2.18 1.05
N GLY A 7 1.56 3.36 1.24
CA GLY A 7 2.25 4.65 1.13
C GLY A 7 1.41 5.82 1.66
N LYS A 8 1.91 7.05 1.53
CA LYS A 8 1.20 8.26 1.95
C LYS A 8 0.13 8.64 0.93
N ILE A 9 -1.09 8.85 1.41
CA ILE A 9 -2.23 9.38 0.63
C ILE A 9 -2.82 10.59 1.36
N THR A 10 -3.14 10.46 2.64
CA THR A 10 -3.72 11.56 3.45
C THR A 10 -2.84 12.81 3.41
N GLY A 11 -3.45 13.95 3.05
CA GLY A 11 -2.76 15.24 2.94
C GLY A 11 -2.07 15.50 1.61
N LEU A 12 -2.15 14.57 0.64
CA LEU A 12 -1.64 14.73 -0.72
C LEU A 12 -2.80 14.85 -1.71
N LYS A 13 -2.60 15.60 -2.79
CA LYS A 13 -3.52 15.62 -3.91
C LYS A 13 -3.36 14.36 -4.78
N PRO A 14 -4.41 13.94 -5.53
CA PRO A 14 -4.34 12.77 -6.41
C PRO A 14 -3.11 12.75 -7.33
N GLU A 15 -2.72 13.89 -7.88
CA GLU A 15 -1.58 14.00 -8.81
C GLU A 15 -0.24 13.70 -8.14
N GLU A 16 -0.16 13.81 -6.80
CA GLU A 16 1.07 13.60 -6.04
C GLU A 16 1.27 12.13 -5.61
N TYR A 17 0.18 11.37 -5.45
CA TYR A 17 0.26 9.99 -4.99
C TYR A 17 -0.10 8.95 -6.06
N HIS A 18 -1.08 9.20 -6.95
CA HIS A 18 -1.48 8.23 -7.99
C HIS A 18 -0.29 7.71 -8.80
N PRO A 19 0.61 8.58 -9.35
CA PRO A 19 1.73 8.10 -10.15
C PRO A 19 2.68 7.20 -9.37
N LYS A 20 2.88 7.44 -8.07
CA LYS A 20 3.77 6.63 -7.21
C LYS A 20 3.22 5.22 -7.01
N PHE A 21 1.91 5.11 -6.75
CA PHE A 21 1.24 3.83 -6.60
C PHE A 21 1.16 3.06 -7.93
N GLU A 22 0.90 3.74 -9.05
CA GLU A 22 0.90 3.12 -10.38
C GLU A 22 2.29 2.66 -10.83
N GLN A 23 3.34 3.44 -10.54
CA GLN A 23 4.72 3.06 -10.81
C GLN A 23 5.11 1.81 -10.01
N ALA A 24 4.77 1.76 -8.72
CA ALA A 24 5.02 0.59 -7.90
C ALA A 24 4.27 -0.65 -8.40
N GLU A 25 3.01 -0.49 -8.78
CA GLU A 25 2.23 -1.58 -9.39
C GLU A 25 2.87 -2.08 -10.69
N THR A 26 3.28 -1.17 -11.57
CA THR A 26 3.98 -1.51 -12.83
C THR A 26 5.28 -2.25 -12.56
N LEU A 27 6.12 -1.75 -11.65
CA LEU A 27 7.38 -2.39 -11.27
C LEU A 27 7.17 -3.82 -10.73
N LEU A 28 6.16 -4.02 -9.89
CA LEU A 28 5.83 -5.34 -9.36
C LEU A 28 5.35 -6.29 -10.49
N ARG A 29 4.58 -5.78 -11.46
CA ARG A 29 4.18 -6.57 -12.64
C ARG A 29 5.37 -6.95 -13.50
N GLU A 30 6.29 -6.03 -13.76
CA GLU A 30 7.53 -6.28 -14.50
C GLU A 30 8.42 -7.33 -13.81
N LYS A 31 8.42 -7.38 -12.48
CA LYS A 31 9.06 -8.42 -11.68
C LYS A 31 8.34 -9.77 -11.68
N GLY A 32 7.21 -9.88 -12.39
CA GLY A 32 6.44 -11.12 -12.55
C GLY A 32 5.33 -11.32 -11.52
N PHE A 33 5.03 -10.35 -10.66
CA PHE A 33 3.91 -10.45 -9.72
C PHE A 33 2.58 -10.13 -10.42
N GLN A 34 1.62 -11.05 -10.32
CA GLN A 34 0.34 -10.92 -11.02
C GLN A 34 -0.78 -10.33 -10.13
N ASN A 35 -0.77 -10.66 -8.84
CA ASN A 35 -1.82 -10.28 -7.88
C ASN A 35 -1.36 -9.10 -7.02
N ILE A 36 -1.71 -7.89 -7.42
CA ILE A 36 -1.31 -6.65 -6.72
C ILE A 36 -2.57 -5.90 -6.30
N VAL A 37 -2.61 -5.48 -5.05
CA VAL A 37 -3.65 -4.62 -4.49
C VAL A 37 -3.09 -3.23 -4.35
N ASN A 38 -3.67 -2.31 -5.13
CA ASN A 38 -3.35 -0.90 -5.07
C ASN A 38 -4.50 -0.16 -4.35
N PRO A 39 -4.27 0.46 -3.18
CA PRO A 39 -5.33 1.11 -2.41
C PRO A 39 -6.02 2.25 -3.18
N THR A 40 -5.34 2.88 -4.14
CA THR A 40 -5.96 3.95 -4.96
C THR A 40 -7.06 3.43 -5.89
N LYS A 41 -7.11 2.11 -6.12
CA LYS A 41 -8.08 1.43 -7.00
C LYS A 41 -9.21 0.73 -6.24
N LEU A 42 -9.29 0.91 -4.92
CA LEU A 42 -10.33 0.28 -4.08
C LEU A 42 -11.67 1.04 -4.08
N GLY A 43 -11.79 2.13 -4.84
CA GLY A 43 -13.02 2.91 -4.91
C GLY A 43 -13.35 3.67 -3.62
N ILE A 44 -12.36 3.94 -2.77
CA ILE A 44 -12.52 4.75 -1.57
C ILE A 44 -12.80 6.19 -1.99
N HIS A 45 -13.90 6.76 -1.51
CA HIS A 45 -14.29 8.13 -1.86
C HIS A 45 -13.28 9.14 -1.29
N PRO A 46 -12.93 10.23 -2.00
CA PRO A 46 -11.97 11.23 -1.50
C PRO A 46 -12.36 11.88 -0.18
N THR A 47 -13.65 11.94 0.12
CA THR A 47 -14.21 12.48 1.38
C THR A 47 -14.63 11.39 2.36
N GLU A 48 -14.25 10.14 2.12
CA GLU A 48 -14.55 9.02 3.03
C GLU A 48 -13.89 9.29 4.39
N ASP A 49 -14.59 8.90 5.46
CA ASP A 49 -14.00 8.99 6.80
C ASP A 49 -12.72 8.16 6.88
N TRP A 50 -11.70 8.70 7.54
CA TRP A 50 -10.39 8.05 7.63
C TRP A 50 -10.49 6.65 8.24
N THR A 51 -11.32 6.45 9.26
CA THR A 51 -11.50 5.16 9.93
C THR A 51 -12.12 4.14 8.98
N ARG A 52 -13.11 4.57 8.19
CA ARG A 52 -13.77 3.71 7.20
C ARG A 52 -12.83 3.36 6.04
N ALA A 53 -12.11 4.34 5.51
CA ALA A 53 -11.08 4.11 4.50
C ALA A 53 -10.02 3.12 5.01
N MET A 54 -9.53 3.30 6.24
CA MET A 54 -8.54 2.41 6.86
C MET A 54 -9.09 1.00 7.06
N ALA A 55 -10.35 0.84 7.47
CA ALA A 55 -10.97 -0.48 7.62
C ALA A 55 -11.03 -1.25 6.28
N ILE A 56 -11.34 -0.56 5.17
CA ILE A 56 -11.30 -1.14 3.83
C ILE A 56 -9.87 -1.57 3.48
N CYS A 57 -8.90 -0.68 3.64
CA CYS A 57 -7.49 -0.98 3.39
C CYS A 57 -7.00 -2.20 4.18
N MET A 58 -7.30 -2.26 5.48
CA MET A 58 -6.95 -3.37 6.35
C MET A 58 -7.59 -4.68 5.91
N SER A 59 -8.88 -4.65 5.55
CA SER A 59 -9.56 -5.85 5.05
C SER A 59 -8.91 -6.40 3.79
N HIS A 60 -8.39 -5.54 2.92
CA HIS A 60 -7.64 -5.97 1.74
C HIS A 60 -6.25 -6.49 2.10
N LEU A 61 -5.53 -5.82 2.99
CA LEU A 61 -4.23 -6.23 3.49
C LEU A 61 -4.26 -7.64 4.12
N GLU A 62 -5.28 -7.97 4.92
CA GLU A 62 -5.45 -9.30 5.54
C GLU A 62 -5.47 -10.46 4.54
N THR A 63 -5.82 -10.18 3.28
CA THR A 63 -5.88 -11.21 2.23
C THR A 63 -4.56 -11.35 1.47
N CYS A 64 -3.56 -10.55 1.79
CA CYS A 64 -2.30 -10.47 1.05
C CYS A 64 -1.19 -11.30 1.71
N ASP A 65 -0.31 -11.85 0.88
CA ASP A 65 0.87 -12.61 1.32
C ASP A 65 2.04 -11.67 1.66
N ALA A 66 2.05 -10.47 1.06
CA ALA A 66 3.06 -9.45 1.28
C ALA A 66 2.49 -8.03 1.25
N ILE A 67 3.23 -7.11 1.86
CA ILE A 67 3.04 -5.66 1.78
C ILE A 67 4.30 -5.03 1.16
N TYR A 68 4.11 -4.10 0.23
CA TYR A 68 5.16 -3.34 -0.43
C TYR A 68 5.07 -1.87 0.00
N MET A 69 6.04 -1.41 0.78
CA MET A 69 6.06 -0.09 1.41
C MET A 69 6.75 0.92 0.51
N LEU A 70 6.05 1.96 0.06
CA LEU A 70 6.63 3.11 -0.65
C LEU A 70 7.40 4.00 0.32
N ASP A 71 8.46 4.68 -0.13
CA ASP A 71 9.37 5.49 0.71
C ASP A 71 8.66 6.49 1.65
N SER A 72 7.52 7.03 1.20
CA SER A 72 6.65 7.91 1.97
C SER A 72 6.00 7.27 3.22
N TRP A 73 6.16 5.97 3.46
CA TRP A 73 5.52 5.23 4.54
C TRP A 73 5.86 5.78 5.93
N ARG A 74 7.09 6.28 6.11
CA ARG A 74 7.56 6.81 7.40
C ARG A 74 6.73 8.00 7.87
N GLU A 75 6.23 8.80 6.94
CA GLU A 75 5.42 9.99 7.21
C GLU A 75 3.91 9.71 7.15
N SER A 76 3.50 8.53 6.71
CA SER A 76 2.10 8.17 6.54
C SER A 76 1.58 7.48 7.79
N PHE A 77 0.67 8.15 8.52
CA PHE A 77 0.00 7.54 9.67
C PHE A 77 -0.71 6.23 9.28
N GLY A 78 -1.37 6.21 8.12
CA GLY A 78 -2.01 5.00 7.59
C GLY A 78 -1.02 3.89 7.23
N ALA A 79 0.06 4.20 6.51
CA ALA A 79 1.04 3.19 6.11
C ALA A 79 1.76 2.56 7.32
N ARG A 80 2.01 3.34 8.38
CA ARG A 80 2.57 2.79 9.63
C ARG A 80 1.60 1.83 10.33
N HIS A 81 0.29 2.08 10.27
CA HIS A 81 -0.70 1.14 10.78
C HIS A 81 -0.70 -0.15 9.97
N GLU A 82 -0.70 -0.05 8.65
CA GLU A 82 -0.66 -1.21 7.74
C GLU A 82 0.62 -2.04 7.95
N LEU A 83 1.78 -1.39 8.12
CA LEU A 83 3.04 -2.06 8.43
C LEU A 83 2.98 -2.82 9.77
N THR A 84 2.46 -2.17 10.82
CA THR A 84 2.30 -2.79 12.13
C THR A 84 1.40 -4.03 12.00
N ARG A 85 0.29 -3.89 11.27
CA ARG A 85 -0.63 -4.99 11.04
C ARG A 85 0.02 -6.15 10.26
N ALA A 86 0.79 -5.84 9.23
CA ALA A 86 1.53 -6.84 8.47
C ALA A 86 2.52 -7.61 9.36
N GLN A 87 3.22 -6.92 10.26
CA GLN A 87 4.14 -7.54 11.22
C GLN A 87 3.41 -8.47 12.20
N GLU A 88 2.30 -8.03 12.78
CA GLU A 88 1.46 -8.86 13.67
C GLU A 88 0.97 -10.14 12.99
N ARG A 89 0.62 -10.03 11.70
CA ARG A 89 0.09 -11.13 10.90
C ARG A 89 1.16 -11.96 10.20
N ARG A 90 2.44 -11.60 10.38
CA ARG A 90 3.59 -12.22 9.70
C ARG A 90 3.46 -12.21 8.17
N ILE A 91 2.78 -11.18 7.65
CA ILE A 91 2.74 -10.87 6.23
C ILE A 91 4.14 -10.39 5.82
N LYS A 92 4.65 -10.87 4.68
CA LYS A 92 6.00 -10.51 4.23
C LYS A 92 6.07 -9.01 3.97
N VAL A 93 6.99 -8.30 4.63
CA VAL A 93 7.23 -6.88 4.38
C VAL A 93 8.33 -6.74 3.33
N MET A 94 8.09 -5.91 2.33
CA MET A 94 9.05 -5.50 1.31
C MET A 94 9.06 -3.98 1.27
N PHE A 95 10.23 -3.36 1.19
CA PHE A 95 10.31 -1.93 0.98
C PHE A 95 10.58 -1.62 -0.49
N GLY A 96 10.13 -0.43 -0.92
CA GLY A 96 10.52 0.21 -2.17
C GLY A 96 12.04 0.26 -2.35
N PRO A 97 12.57 0.71 -3.50
CA PRO A 97 13.98 0.55 -3.88
C PRO A 97 15.01 1.18 -2.92
N GLU A 98 15.19 0.47 -1.80
CA GLU A 98 16.32 0.37 -0.87
C GLU A 98 16.46 -1.09 -0.38
N ASP A 99 15.50 -2.00 -0.66
CA ASP A 99 15.56 -3.43 -0.29
C ASP A 99 15.70 -4.40 -1.50
N ILE A 100 16.25 -3.90 -2.61
CA ILE A 100 16.76 -4.77 -3.70
C ILE A 100 18.23 -4.46 -3.91
N ASN A 101 19.05 -4.81 -2.92
CA ASN A 101 20.47 -5.11 -3.06
C ASN A 101 20.86 -6.18 -2.05
#